data_AF-A0A1B7MUI3-F1
#
_entry.id   AF-A0A1B7MUI3-F1
#
_cell.length_a   1.000
_cell.length_b   1.000
_cell.length_c   1.000
_cell.angle_alpha   90.00
_cell.angle_beta   90.00
_cell.angle_gamma   90.00
#
_symmetry.space_group_name_H-M   'P 1'
#
loop_
_entity.id
_entity.type
_entity.pdbx_description
1 polymer ?
#
loop_
_entity_poly.entity_id
_entity_poly.type
_entity_poly.pdbx_seq_one_letter_code
_entity_poly.pdbx_strand_id
1 'polypeptide(L)'
;RLWYKASATSARRKLLPKHLINQFANKQIVCIEYSNLSGDQEREIFQRVQLGVALTPAERMQAIVGPWPTVIREIQSQVLGEDGFQGYLDWGHARGRDFQCLASIGYLIEHHPKATFPGAPTLEKWLLKNEPVSPKLRDDLLDTFRVFLILARDKKYSVSLNKPSRVSPIEFVMIGVLIYVFRDRLSLTQLSSAIEKMRGDVRDAHQDIRANSRITNHMFLFM
;
A
#
# COMPACT_ATOMS: atom_id res chain seq x y z
N ARG A 1 -26.47 22.41 35.74
CA ARG A 1 -25.88 22.47 34.37
C ARG A 1 -24.72 23.48 34.38
N LEU A 2 -23.52 23.06 33.96
CA LEU A 2 -22.27 23.83 34.11
C LEU A 2 -21.92 24.75 32.92
N TRP A 3 -22.62 24.64 31.78
CA TRP A 3 -22.29 25.31 30.52
C TRP A 3 -23.38 26.28 30.04
N TYR A 4 -23.04 27.16 29.09
CA TYR A 4 -23.94 28.17 28.47
C TYR A 4 -24.61 29.14 29.45
N LYS A 5 -23.86 29.65 30.43
CA LYS A 5 -24.35 30.66 31.37
C LYS A 5 -23.97 32.07 30.94
N ALA A 6 -24.84 33.03 31.20
CA ALA A 6 -24.51 34.44 31.07
C ALA A 6 -23.37 34.77 32.07
N SER A 7 -22.38 35.55 31.62
CA SER A 7 -21.27 35.96 32.47
C SER A 7 -21.78 36.93 33.54
N ALA A 8 -21.60 36.60 34.81
CA ALA A 8 -21.95 37.47 35.93
C ALA A 8 -21.12 38.77 35.96
N THR A 9 -19.91 38.73 35.37
CA THR A 9 -18.95 39.85 35.36
C THR A 9 -18.96 40.65 34.06
N SER A 10 -19.62 40.18 32.99
CA SER A 10 -19.66 40.89 31.71
C SER A 10 -20.99 40.68 30.98
N ALA A 11 -21.96 41.54 31.30
CA ALA A 11 -23.32 41.51 30.74
C ALA A 11 -23.38 41.71 29.20
N ARG A 12 -22.29 42.14 28.56
CA ARG A 12 -22.20 42.34 27.10
C ARG A 12 -21.89 41.06 26.31
N ARG A 13 -21.46 39.97 26.96
CA ARG A 13 -21.20 38.70 26.26
C ARG A 13 -22.51 37.99 25.95
N LYS A 14 -22.93 38.06 24.68
CA LYS A 14 -24.11 37.38 24.19
C LYS A 14 -23.94 35.86 24.27
N LEU A 15 -24.99 35.17 24.72
CA LEU A 15 -25.05 33.72 24.66
C LEU A 15 -25.10 33.24 23.21
N LEU A 16 -24.59 32.03 22.97
CA LEU A 16 -24.74 31.37 21.68
C LEU A 16 -26.23 31.22 21.34
N PRO A 17 -26.63 31.46 20.08
CA PRO A 17 -27.98 31.19 19.61
C PRO A 17 -28.42 29.75 19.91
N LYS A 18 -29.71 29.57 20.24
CA LYS A 18 -30.29 28.27 20.62
C LYS A 18 -30.02 27.17 19.58
N HIS A 19 -30.02 27.49 18.29
CA HIS A 19 -29.75 26.50 17.24
C HIS A 19 -28.33 25.93 17.30
N LEU A 20 -27.31 26.75 17.63
CA LEU A 20 -25.92 26.27 17.79
C LEU A 20 -25.75 25.45 19.06
N ILE A 21 -26.43 25.84 20.14
CA ILE A 21 -26.45 25.06 21.39
C ILE A 21 -27.06 23.68 21.13
N ASN A 22 -28.18 23.62 20.40
CA ASN A 22 -28.82 22.36 20.05
C ASN A 22 -27.95 21.53 19.09
N GLN A 23 -27.33 22.16 18.09
CA GLN A 23 -26.44 21.47 17.17
C GLN A 23 -25.24 20.84 17.90
N PHE A 24 -24.66 21.55 18.88
CA PHE A 24 -23.59 21.02 19.71
C PHE A 24 -24.08 19.91 20.64
N ALA A 25 -25.20 20.11 21.33
CA ALA A 25 -25.78 19.12 22.23
C ALA A 25 -26.16 17.81 21.52
N ASN A 26 -26.50 17.89 20.23
CA ASN A 26 -26.84 16.74 19.41
C ASN A 26 -25.62 16.11 18.71
N LYS A 27 -24.40 16.61 18.93
CA LYS A 27 -23.20 15.94 18.42
C LYS A 27 -23.01 14.64 19.19
N GLN A 28 -23.06 13.53 18.47
CA GLN A 28 -22.68 12.23 18.99
C GLN A 28 -21.18 12.03 18.76
N ILE A 29 -20.48 11.62 19.81
CA ILE A 29 -19.08 11.20 19.72
C ILE A 29 -19.09 9.68 19.80
N VAL A 30 -18.50 9.03 18.79
CA VAL A 30 -18.31 7.59 18.80
C VAL A 30 -17.12 7.28 19.70
N CYS A 31 -17.36 6.57 20.79
CA CYS A 31 -16.31 6.06 21.67
C CYS A 31 -16.06 4.59 21.33
N ILE A 32 -14.80 4.22 21.17
CA ILE A 32 -14.36 2.85 20.96
C ILE A 32 -13.36 2.52 22.06
N GLU A 33 -13.62 1.45 22.79
CA GLU A 33 -12.73 0.94 23.84
C GLU A 33 -12.02 -0.30 23.33
N TYR A 34 -10.70 -0.33 23.53
CA TYR A 34 -9.85 -1.47 23.17
C TYR A 34 -9.32 -2.13 24.44
N SER A 35 -9.44 -3.45 24.52
CA SER A 35 -8.92 -4.26 25.63
C SER A 35 -7.65 -5.00 25.19
N ASN A 36 -6.76 -5.29 26.13
CA ASN A 36 -5.53 -6.08 25.91
C ASN A 36 -4.53 -5.48 24.91
N LEU A 37 -4.38 -4.16 24.93
CA LEU A 37 -3.31 -3.49 24.18
C LEU A 37 -1.96 -3.72 24.85
N SER A 38 -0.93 -3.97 24.05
CA SER A 38 0.45 -3.88 24.53
C SER A 38 0.86 -2.41 24.72
N GLY A 39 1.87 -2.15 25.56
CA GLY A 39 2.35 -0.78 25.79
C GLY A 39 2.83 -0.05 24.53
N ASP A 40 3.31 -0.80 23.53
CA ASP A 40 3.69 -0.22 22.24
C ASP A 40 2.47 0.13 21.37
N GLN A 41 1.43 -0.71 21.39
CA GLN A 41 0.16 -0.42 20.70
C GLN A 41 -0.53 0.81 21.30
N GLU A 42 -0.49 0.95 22.62
CA GLU A 42 -1.04 2.13 23.30
C GLU A 42 -0.29 3.41 22.89
N ARG A 43 1.05 3.41 22.89
CA ARG A 43 1.86 4.56 22.45
C ARG A 43 1.59 4.94 20.99
N GLU A 44 1.44 3.96 20.12
CA GLU A 44 1.14 4.17 18.70
C GLU A 44 -0.25 4.78 18.50
N ILE A 45 -1.27 4.28 19.23
CA ILE A 45 -2.62 4.84 19.23
C ILE A 45 -2.60 6.29 19.73
N PHE A 46 -1.88 6.56 20.82
CA PHE A 46 -1.75 7.91 21.38
C PHE A 46 -1.08 8.89 20.41
N GLN A 47 0.01 8.49 19.73
CA GLN A 47 0.66 9.33 18.71
C GLN A 47 -0.29 9.68 17.57
N ARG A 48 -1.10 8.72 17.11
CA ARG A 48 -2.05 8.91 16.00
C ARG A 48 -3.22 9.80 16.37
N VAL A 49 -3.75 9.66 17.59
CA VAL A 49 -4.81 10.51 18.14
C VAL A 49 -4.32 11.96 18.28
N GLN A 50 -3.08 12.18 18.73
CA GLN A 50 -2.51 13.52 18.88
C GLN A 50 -2.30 14.26 17.55
N LEU A 51 -2.00 13.53 16.47
CA LEU A 51 -1.80 14.11 15.14
C LEU A 51 -3.10 14.29 14.34
N GLY A 52 -4.23 13.73 14.80
CA GLY A 52 -5.52 13.84 14.13
C GLY A 52 -5.59 13.16 12.76
N VAL A 53 -4.70 12.22 12.45
CA VAL A 53 -4.61 11.57 11.14
C VAL A 53 -5.24 10.18 11.23
N ALA A 54 -6.36 9.99 10.52
CA ALA A 54 -6.93 8.65 10.33
C ALA A 54 -5.93 7.75 9.61
N LEU A 55 -5.88 6.47 10.00
CA LEU A 55 -5.07 5.49 9.30
C LEU A 55 -5.48 5.43 7.83
N THR A 56 -4.51 5.56 6.94
CA THR A 56 -4.72 5.28 5.52
C THR A 56 -5.10 3.82 5.34
N PRO A 57 -5.81 3.46 4.25
CA PRO A 57 -6.10 2.06 3.94
C PRO A 57 -4.84 1.17 3.93
N ALA A 58 -3.70 1.71 3.48
CA ALA A 58 -2.40 1.02 3.49
C ALA A 58 -1.92 0.70 4.92
N GLU A 59 -1.96 1.68 5.83
CA GLU A 59 -1.60 1.48 7.24
C GLU A 59 -2.56 0.51 7.94
N ARG A 60 -3.86 0.56 7.62
CA ARG A 60 -4.85 -0.42 8.12
C ARG A 60 -4.54 -1.84 7.64
N MET A 61 -4.22 -2.01 6.36
CA MET A 61 -3.84 -3.32 5.79
C MET A 61 -2.59 -3.89 6.45
N GLN A 62 -1.59 -3.06 6.71
CA GLN A 62 -0.36 -3.48 7.37
C GLN A 62 -0.57 -3.96 8.82
N ALA A 63 -1.67 -3.55 9.47
CA ALA A 63 -2.04 -4.01 10.82
C ALA A 63 -2.78 -5.36 10.84
N ILE A 64 -3.20 -5.92 9.69
CA ILE A 64 -3.93 -7.19 9.64
C ILE A 64 -3.03 -8.35 10.03
N VAL A 65 -3.46 -9.19 10.98
CA VAL A 65 -2.73 -10.39 11.40
C VAL A 65 -3.36 -11.62 10.76
N GLY A 66 -2.54 -12.55 10.27
CA GLY A 66 -3.01 -13.77 9.62
C GLY A 66 -1.93 -14.40 8.74
N PRO A 67 -2.16 -15.60 8.19
CA PRO A 67 -1.17 -16.32 7.39
C PRO A 67 -0.75 -15.53 6.13
N TRP A 68 -1.69 -14.85 5.48
CA TRP A 68 -1.43 -14.05 4.27
C TRP A 68 -0.59 -12.80 4.55
N PRO A 69 -0.97 -11.91 5.49
CA PRO A 69 -0.12 -10.80 5.91
C PRO A 69 1.28 -11.23 6.36
N THR A 70 1.42 -12.39 7.01
CA THR A 70 2.73 -12.90 7.46
C THR A 70 3.66 -13.18 6.28
N VAL A 71 3.18 -13.84 5.22
CA VAL A 71 3.97 -14.05 3.99
C VAL A 71 4.35 -12.72 3.34
N ILE A 72 3.42 -11.76 3.28
CA ILE A 72 3.73 -10.42 2.73
C ILE A 72 4.79 -9.70 3.56
N ARG A 73 4.76 -9.82 4.91
CA ARG A 73 5.80 -9.23 5.78
C ARG A 73 7.15 -9.92 5.63
N GLU A 74 7.18 -11.23 5.41
CA GLU A 74 8.41 -11.96 5.10
C GLU A 74 9.05 -11.43 3.81
N ILE A 75 8.25 -11.21 2.77
CA ILE A 75 8.75 -10.60 1.54
C ILE A 75 9.17 -9.14 1.79
N GLN A 76 8.40 -8.39 2.56
CA GLN A 76 8.70 -7.01 2.91
C GLN A 76 10.05 -6.87 3.61
N SER A 77 10.38 -7.79 4.53
CA SER A 77 11.68 -7.78 5.21
C SER A 77 12.84 -8.10 4.26
N GLN A 78 12.63 -8.94 3.24
CA GLN A 78 13.65 -9.18 2.21
C GLN A 78 13.82 -7.98 1.28
N VAL A 79 12.70 -7.31 0.94
CA VAL A 79 12.67 -6.19 0.01
C VAL A 79 13.18 -4.89 0.65
N LEU A 80 12.95 -4.68 1.94
CA LEU A 80 13.34 -3.48 2.69
C LEU A 80 14.51 -3.70 3.66
N GLY A 81 15.01 -4.93 3.79
CA GLY A 81 16.19 -5.25 4.58
C GLY A 81 17.48 -4.72 3.96
N GLU A 82 18.61 -4.95 4.64
CA GLU A 82 19.94 -4.47 4.22
C GLU A 82 20.32 -4.90 2.79
N ASP A 83 19.90 -6.09 2.39
CA ASP A 83 20.13 -6.66 1.05
C ASP A 83 19.01 -6.39 0.03
N GLY A 84 18.02 -5.58 0.43
CA GLY A 84 16.84 -5.26 -0.36
C GLY A 84 17.08 -4.21 -1.45
N PHE A 85 16.04 -3.42 -1.74
CA PHE A 85 16.07 -2.38 -2.76
C PHE A 85 16.68 -1.05 -2.28
N GLN A 86 17.05 -0.93 -1.01
CA GLN A 86 17.55 0.32 -0.45
C GLN A 86 18.74 0.86 -1.25
N GLY A 87 18.60 2.08 -1.79
CA GLY A 87 19.62 2.72 -2.63
C GLY A 87 19.67 2.26 -4.09
N TYR A 88 18.94 1.21 -4.46
CA TYR A 88 18.89 0.66 -5.83
C TYR A 88 17.59 0.98 -6.57
N LEU A 89 16.49 1.18 -5.83
CA LEU A 89 15.18 1.49 -6.39
C LEU A 89 14.47 2.54 -5.51
N ASP A 90 13.95 3.61 -6.12
CA ASP A 90 12.97 4.50 -5.48
C ASP A 90 11.61 4.28 -6.13
N TRP A 91 10.64 3.83 -5.32
CA TRP A 91 9.26 3.61 -5.77
C TRP A 91 8.18 4.22 -4.85
N GLY A 92 8.56 5.10 -3.93
CA GLY A 92 7.62 5.81 -3.06
C GLY A 92 6.93 4.94 -1.99
N HIS A 93 7.72 4.17 -1.24
CA HIS A 93 7.30 3.11 -0.31
C HIS A 93 6.84 3.57 1.11
N ALA A 94 6.55 4.86 1.32
CA ALA A 94 6.17 5.39 2.64
C ALA A 94 4.73 5.05 3.06
N ARG A 95 4.45 5.10 4.38
CA ARG A 95 3.09 4.98 4.99
C ARG A 95 2.33 3.71 4.62
N GLY A 96 2.98 2.55 4.73
CA GLY A 96 2.36 1.24 4.44
C GLY A 96 2.16 0.95 2.95
N ARG A 97 2.58 1.84 2.05
CA ARG A 97 2.45 1.63 0.60
C ARG A 97 3.32 0.49 0.09
N ASP A 98 4.46 0.26 0.71
CA ASP A 98 5.24 -0.96 0.53
C ASP A 98 4.38 -2.21 0.71
N PHE A 99 3.78 -2.37 1.88
CA PHE A 99 2.95 -3.52 2.21
C PHE A 99 1.77 -3.66 1.24
N GLN A 100 1.09 -2.55 0.93
CA GLN A 100 -0.01 -2.55 -0.04
C GLN A 100 0.44 -2.99 -1.44
N CYS A 101 1.61 -2.54 -1.92
CA CYS A 101 2.14 -2.94 -3.23
C CYS A 101 2.49 -4.42 -3.25
N LEU A 102 3.18 -4.91 -2.21
CA LEU A 102 3.53 -6.33 -2.09
C LEU A 102 2.28 -7.22 -2.03
N ALA A 103 1.27 -6.83 -1.26
CA ALA A 103 -0.02 -7.52 -1.21
C ALA A 103 -0.74 -7.49 -2.56
N SER A 104 -0.66 -6.38 -3.30
CA SER A 104 -1.23 -6.27 -4.66
C SER A 104 -0.56 -7.24 -5.63
N ILE A 105 0.77 -7.39 -5.57
CA ILE A 105 1.51 -8.39 -6.37
C ILE A 105 1.04 -9.80 -6.01
N GLY A 106 0.97 -10.13 -4.72
CA GLY A 106 0.48 -11.44 -4.26
C GLY A 106 -0.93 -11.78 -4.73
N TYR A 107 -1.85 -10.81 -4.63
CA TYR A 107 -3.22 -10.97 -5.12
C TYR A 107 -3.26 -11.24 -6.64
N LEU A 108 -2.51 -10.46 -7.42
CA LEU A 108 -2.47 -10.56 -8.88
C LEU A 108 -1.85 -11.87 -9.35
N ILE A 109 -0.80 -12.36 -8.68
CA ILE A 109 -0.16 -13.64 -8.97
C ILE A 109 -1.12 -14.80 -8.70
N GLU A 110 -1.80 -14.82 -7.55
CA GLU A 110 -2.74 -15.90 -7.22
C GLU A 110 -3.89 -16.02 -8.24
N HIS A 111 -4.37 -14.89 -8.77
CA HIS A 111 -5.53 -14.85 -9.66
C HIS A 111 -5.15 -14.76 -11.15
N HIS A 112 -3.86 -14.82 -11.49
CA HIS A 112 -3.39 -14.76 -12.88
C HIS A 112 -3.94 -15.95 -13.71
N PRO A 113 -4.33 -15.77 -14.98
CA PRO A 113 -4.31 -14.54 -15.80
C PRO A 113 -5.58 -13.68 -15.70
N LYS A 114 -6.56 -14.07 -14.88
CA LYS A 114 -7.90 -13.45 -14.87
C LYS A 114 -8.01 -12.28 -13.89
N ALA A 115 -6.90 -11.87 -13.28
CA ALA A 115 -6.87 -10.88 -12.23
C ALA A 115 -7.12 -9.47 -12.77
N THR A 116 -7.93 -8.69 -12.06
CA THR A 116 -8.00 -7.23 -12.22
C THR A 116 -7.26 -6.57 -11.06
N PHE A 117 -6.75 -5.36 -11.25
CA PHE A 117 -6.07 -4.65 -10.17
C PHE A 117 -6.98 -4.46 -8.95
N PRO A 118 -6.55 -4.90 -7.75
CA PRO A 118 -7.43 -4.90 -6.58
C PRO A 118 -7.51 -3.52 -5.92
N GLY A 119 -8.73 -3.12 -5.56
CA GLY A 119 -8.95 -1.99 -4.64
C GLY A 119 -8.64 -2.37 -3.19
N ALA A 120 -8.50 -1.38 -2.31
CA ALA A 120 -8.23 -1.62 -0.89
C ALA A 120 -9.22 -2.58 -0.19
N PRO A 121 -10.55 -2.49 -0.40
CA PRO A 121 -11.50 -3.43 0.21
C PRO A 121 -11.28 -4.89 -0.24
N THR A 122 -10.93 -5.09 -1.52
CA THR A 122 -10.63 -6.40 -2.08
C THR A 122 -9.37 -7.00 -1.47
N LEU A 123 -8.31 -6.19 -1.32
CA LEU A 123 -7.07 -6.60 -0.67
C LEU A 123 -7.27 -6.92 0.81
N GLU A 124 -8.01 -6.08 1.54
CA GLU A 124 -8.31 -6.33 2.95
C GLU A 124 -9.04 -7.67 3.13
N LYS A 125 -10.06 -7.94 2.31
CA LYS A 125 -10.78 -9.22 2.34
C LYS A 125 -9.88 -10.40 2.00
N TRP A 126 -8.97 -10.23 1.05
CA TRP A 126 -8.01 -11.25 0.65
C TRP A 126 -7.00 -11.57 1.77
N LEU A 127 -6.47 -10.55 2.44
CA LEU A 127 -5.54 -10.68 3.55
C LEU A 127 -6.17 -11.35 4.80
N LEU A 128 -7.49 -11.25 4.94
CA LEU A 128 -8.25 -11.86 6.05
C LEU A 128 -8.59 -13.34 5.85
N LYS A 129 -8.16 -13.95 4.74
CA LYS A 129 -8.29 -15.41 4.54
C LYS A 129 -7.57 -16.17 5.67
N ASN A 130 -8.25 -17.14 6.26
CA ASN A 130 -7.70 -17.97 7.34
C ASN A 130 -7.02 -19.25 6.84
N GLU A 131 -7.22 -19.60 5.56
CA GLU A 131 -6.54 -20.74 4.95
C GLU A 131 -5.04 -20.48 4.85
N PRO A 132 -4.20 -21.53 5.01
CA PRO A 132 -2.77 -21.39 4.82
C PRO A 132 -2.46 -20.96 3.39
N VAL A 133 -1.49 -20.06 3.24
CA VAL A 133 -0.96 -19.68 1.91
C VAL A 133 -0.37 -20.92 1.26
N SER A 134 -0.76 -21.20 0.02
CA SER A 134 -0.23 -22.37 -0.69
C SER A 134 1.31 -22.27 -0.82
N PRO A 135 2.06 -23.38 -0.65
CA PRO A 135 3.52 -23.37 -0.78
C PRO A 135 3.98 -22.82 -2.13
N LYS A 136 3.28 -23.23 -3.21
CA LYS A 136 3.55 -22.76 -4.56
C LYS A 136 3.45 -21.24 -4.68
N LEU A 137 2.40 -20.62 -4.14
CA LEU A 137 2.25 -19.16 -4.21
C LEU A 137 3.36 -18.45 -3.42
N ARG A 138 3.77 -19.01 -2.27
CA ARG A 138 4.88 -18.46 -1.48
C ARG A 138 6.19 -18.53 -2.27
N ASP A 139 6.50 -19.67 -2.87
CA ASP A 139 7.69 -19.86 -3.69
C ASP A 139 7.66 -18.93 -4.92
N ASP A 140 6.51 -18.86 -5.60
CA ASP A 140 6.28 -17.95 -6.72
C ASP A 140 6.51 -16.48 -6.35
N LEU A 141 6.10 -16.06 -5.16
CA LEU A 141 6.37 -14.71 -4.69
C LEU A 141 7.85 -14.49 -4.39
N LEU A 142 8.49 -15.40 -3.65
CA LEU A 142 9.89 -15.30 -3.27
C LEU A 142 10.81 -15.24 -4.49
N ASP A 143 10.60 -16.13 -5.47
CA ASP A 143 11.37 -16.15 -6.71
C ASP A 143 11.17 -14.88 -7.55
N THR A 144 9.93 -14.36 -7.58
CA THR A 144 9.64 -13.09 -8.26
C THR A 144 10.45 -11.95 -7.66
N PHE A 145 10.45 -11.80 -6.32
CA PHE A 145 11.21 -10.73 -5.66
C PHE A 145 12.72 -10.95 -5.72
N ARG A 146 13.19 -12.20 -5.75
CA ARG A 146 14.61 -12.50 -5.98
C ARG A 146 15.07 -12.02 -7.36
N VAL A 147 14.32 -12.32 -8.42
CA VAL A 147 14.63 -11.84 -9.77
C VAL A 147 14.54 -10.31 -9.82
N PHE A 148 13.54 -9.72 -9.18
CA PHE A 148 13.38 -8.27 -9.12
C PHE A 148 14.58 -7.60 -8.43
N LEU A 149 15.06 -8.14 -7.31
CA LEU A 149 16.26 -7.66 -6.61
C LEU A 149 17.51 -7.74 -7.50
N ILE A 150 17.69 -8.83 -8.26
CA ILE A 150 18.80 -8.96 -9.21
C ILE A 150 18.74 -7.85 -10.27
N LEU A 151 17.56 -7.61 -10.85
CA LEU A 151 17.38 -6.56 -11.86
C LEU A 151 17.63 -5.15 -11.31
N ALA A 152 17.25 -4.90 -10.06
CA ALA A 152 17.45 -3.59 -9.42
C ALA A 152 18.90 -3.34 -9.01
N ARG A 153 19.61 -4.35 -8.51
CA ARG A 153 21.00 -4.21 -8.00
C ARG A 153 22.04 -4.20 -9.12
N ASP A 154 21.81 -4.92 -10.20
CA ASP A 154 22.75 -4.97 -11.32
C ASP A 154 22.65 -3.72 -12.20
N LYS A 155 23.74 -2.96 -12.29
CA LYS A 155 23.85 -1.73 -13.11
C LYS A 155 23.48 -1.95 -14.58
N LYS A 156 23.64 -3.16 -15.11
CA LYS A 156 23.28 -3.50 -16.48
C LYS A 156 21.77 -3.48 -16.71
N TYR A 157 20.98 -3.87 -15.71
CA TYR A 157 19.52 -4.03 -15.84
C TYR A 157 18.75 -2.89 -15.17
N SER A 158 19.33 -2.26 -14.14
CA SER A 158 18.64 -1.25 -13.32
C SER A 158 18.30 0.05 -14.06
N VAL A 159 18.84 0.26 -15.27
CA VAL A 159 18.49 1.40 -16.13
C VAL A 159 16.99 1.41 -16.44
N SER A 160 16.38 0.24 -16.70
CA SER A 160 14.94 0.09 -16.98
C SER A 160 14.06 0.47 -15.77
N LEU A 161 14.64 0.47 -14.57
CA LEU A 161 13.97 0.81 -13.31
C LEU A 161 14.21 2.27 -12.88
N ASN A 162 15.34 2.85 -13.26
CA ASN A 162 15.72 4.20 -12.84
C ASN A 162 15.46 5.30 -13.87
N LYS A 163 15.18 4.94 -15.14
CA LYS A 163 14.83 5.88 -16.22
C LYS A 163 13.44 5.60 -16.80
N PRO A 164 12.73 6.61 -17.36
CA PRO A 164 13.11 8.04 -17.41
C PRO A 164 12.92 8.78 -16.07
N SER A 165 12.18 8.21 -15.12
CA SER A 165 12.06 8.74 -13.75
C SER A 165 11.80 7.59 -12.77
N ARG A 166 11.71 7.93 -11.48
CA ARG A 166 11.44 6.95 -10.41
C ARG A 166 10.21 6.08 -10.73
N VAL A 167 10.24 4.84 -10.23
CA VAL A 167 9.12 3.92 -10.36
C VAL A 167 7.93 4.46 -9.56
N SER A 168 6.74 4.48 -10.15
CA SER A 168 5.51 4.77 -9.42
C SER A 168 5.02 3.51 -8.70
N PRO A 169 4.22 3.62 -7.63
CA PRO A 169 3.70 2.45 -6.92
C PRO A 169 2.98 1.44 -7.84
N ILE A 170 2.25 1.91 -8.85
CA ILE A 170 1.58 1.04 -9.81
C ILE A 170 2.57 0.34 -10.75
N GLU A 171 3.60 1.05 -11.24
CA GLU A 171 4.67 0.42 -12.01
C GLU A 171 5.37 -0.66 -11.19
N PHE A 172 5.66 -0.42 -9.91
CA PHE A 172 6.29 -1.41 -9.03
C PHE A 172 5.46 -2.71 -8.96
N VAL A 173 4.14 -2.59 -8.78
CA VAL A 173 3.24 -3.75 -8.78
C VAL A 173 3.26 -4.48 -10.11
N MET A 174 3.13 -3.75 -11.22
CA MET A 174 3.03 -4.36 -12.55
C MET A 174 4.37 -4.96 -13.02
N ILE A 175 5.51 -4.41 -12.61
CA ILE A 175 6.83 -5.01 -12.81
C ILE A 175 6.91 -6.36 -12.09
N GLY A 176 6.46 -6.43 -10.83
CA GLY A 176 6.43 -7.69 -10.09
C GLY A 176 5.62 -8.76 -10.80
N VAL A 177 4.44 -8.42 -11.32
CA VAL A 177 3.60 -9.36 -12.07
C VAL A 177 4.24 -9.73 -13.42
N LEU A 178 4.83 -8.78 -14.15
CA LEU A 178 5.52 -9.05 -15.42
C LEU A 178 6.69 -10.03 -15.20
N ILE A 179 7.48 -9.85 -14.13
CA ILE A 179 8.54 -10.77 -13.76
C ILE A 179 7.97 -12.16 -13.48
N TYR A 180 6.90 -12.28 -12.68
CA TYR A 180 6.25 -13.56 -12.43
C TYR A 180 5.85 -14.28 -13.73
N VAL A 181 5.23 -13.56 -14.67
CA VAL A 181 4.73 -14.13 -15.94
C VAL A 181 5.87 -14.63 -16.85
N PHE A 182 7.00 -13.92 -16.88
CA PHE A 182 8.05 -14.16 -17.87
C PHE A 182 9.37 -14.71 -17.34
N ARG A 183 9.60 -14.78 -16.02
CA ARG A 183 10.89 -15.20 -15.44
C ARG A 183 11.39 -16.56 -15.92
N ASP A 184 10.47 -17.48 -16.24
CA ASP A 184 10.81 -18.84 -16.70
C ASP A 184 11.05 -18.91 -18.21
N ARG A 185 10.75 -17.84 -18.96
CA ARG A 185 10.80 -17.80 -20.43
C ARG A 185 11.80 -16.79 -20.98
N LEU A 186 12.08 -15.72 -20.24
CA LEU A 186 12.92 -14.61 -20.66
C LEU A 186 14.20 -14.56 -19.82
N SER A 187 15.32 -14.26 -20.48
CA SER A 187 16.56 -13.91 -19.79
C SER A 187 16.42 -12.58 -19.04
N LEU A 188 17.31 -12.32 -18.07
CA LEU A 188 17.35 -11.04 -17.33
C LEU A 188 17.43 -9.81 -18.24
N THR A 189 18.14 -9.91 -19.37
CA THR A 189 18.24 -8.81 -20.36
C THR A 189 16.90 -8.58 -21.05
N GLN A 190 16.19 -9.65 -21.42
CA GLN A 190 14.86 -9.57 -22.03
C GLN A 190 13.81 -9.08 -21.02
N LEU A 191 13.87 -9.50 -19.76
CA LEU A 191 13.01 -8.98 -18.69
C LEU A 191 13.22 -7.48 -18.48
N SER A 192 14.48 -7.03 -18.38
CA SER A 192 14.82 -5.61 -18.28
C SER A 192 14.27 -4.81 -19.47
N SER A 193 14.40 -5.34 -20.69
CA SER A 193 13.86 -4.69 -21.89
C SER A 193 12.33 -4.67 -21.92
N ALA A 194 11.67 -5.74 -21.46
CA ALA A 194 10.21 -5.78 -21.35
C ALA A 194 9.68 -4.77 -20.32
N ILE A 195 10.36 -4.63 -19.18
CA ILE A 195 10.07 -3.60 -18.17
C ILE A 195 10.22 -2.21 -18.77
N GLU A 196 11.34 -1.94 -19.45
CA GLU A 196 11.58 -0.65 -20.09
C GLU A 196 10.48 -0.32 -21.12
N LYS A 197 10.09 -1.29 -21.95
CA LYS A 197 9.05 -1.12 -22.95
C LYS A 197 7.69 -0.81 -22.33
N MET A 198 7.27 -1.57 -21.32
CA MET A 198 6.00 -1.34 -20.60
C MET A 198 5.98 0.04 -19.94
N ARG A 199 7.08 0.43 -19.29
CA ARG A 199 7.18 1.72 -18.60
C ARG A 199 7.25 2.91 -19.56
N GLY A 200 7.97 2.77 -20.67
CA GLY A 200 8.03 3.79 -21.72
C GLY A 200 6.63 4.04 -22.30
N ASP A 201 5.97 2.99 -22.77
CA ASP A 201 4.67 3.10 -23.44
C ASP A 201 3.58 3.71 -22.53
N VAL A 202 3.50 3.28 -21.27
CA VAL A 202 2.51 3.85 -20.33
C VAL A 202 2.80 5.31 -19.98
N ARG A 203 4.07 5.74 -19.99
CA ARG A 203 4.48 7.12 -19.71
C ARG A 203 4.28 8.04 -20.89
N ASP A 204 4.46 7.53 -22.11
CA ASP A 204 4.20 8.26 -23.33
C ASP A 204 2.69 8.48 -23.53
N ALA A 205 1.88 7.47 -23.19
CA ALA A 205 0.43 7.53 -23.33
C ALA A 205 -0.30 8.27 -22.18
N HIS A 206 0.27 8.31 -20.97
CA HIS A 206 -0.41 8.84 -19.77
C HIS A 206 0.47 9.76 -18.93
N GLN A 207 0.02 11.01 -18.75
CA GLN A 207 0.71 12.00 -17.90
C GLN A 207 0.67 11.65 -16.40
N ASP A 208 -0.47 11.15 -15.89
CA ASP A 208 -0.64 10.80 -14.47
C ASP A 208 -0.75 9.27 -14.32
N ILE A 209 0.28 8.68 -13.71
CA ILE A 209 0.42 7.23 -13.54
C ILE A 209 0.04 6.86 -12.12
N ARG A 210 -1.22 6.41 -11.97
CA ARG A 210 -1.81 5.96 -10.71
C ARG A 210 -2.51 4.63 -10.90
N ALA A 211 -2.70 3.91 -9.80
CA ALA A 211 -3.50 2.69 -9.78
C ALA A 211 -4.98 3.02 -10.09
N ASN A 212 -5.35 2.92 -11.35
CA ASN A 212 -6.72 3.01 -11.85
C ASN A 212 -6.89 2.05 -13.03
N SER A 213 -8.13 1.72 -13.37
CA SER A 213 -8.46 0.72 -14.40
C SER A 213 -7.83 1.02 -15.76
N ARG A 214 -7.70 2.30 -16.14
CA ARG A 214 -7.11 2.69 -17.43
C ARG A 214 -5.62 2.33 -17.49
N ILE A 215 -4.87 2.73 -16.47
CA ILE A 215 -3.41 2.47 -16.40
C ILE A 215 -3.14 0.98 -16.22
N THR A 216 -3.90 0.31 -15.34
CA THR A 216 -3.69 -1.11 -15.06
C THR A 216 -3.98 -1.95 -16.28
N ASN A 217 -5.10 -1.70 -16.98
CA ASN A 217 -5.45 -2.45 -18.19
C ASN A 217 -4.43 -2.21 -19.31
N HIS A 218 -3.87 -1.00 -19.41
CA HIS A 218 -2.81 -0.71 -20.37
C HIS A 218 -1.55 -1.55 -20.07
N MET A 219 -1.09 -1.57 -18.82
CA MET A 219 0.10 -2.36 -18.44
C MET A 219 -0.12 -3.87 -18.56
N PHE A 220 -1.35 -4.37 -18.37
CA PHE A 220 -1.67 -5.79 -18.59
C PHE A 220 -1.51 -6.24 -20.04
N LEU A 221 -1.52 -5.34 -21.04
CA LEU A 221 -1.28 -5.71 -22.44
C LEU A 221 0.15 -6.21 -22.71
N PHE A 222 1.05 -6.03 -21.76
CA PHE A 222 2.44 -6.48 -21.83
C PHE A 222 2.67 -7.88 -21.25
N MET A 223 1.62 -8.49 -20.67
CA MET A 223 1.65 -9.81 -20.03
C MET A 223 1.02 -10.86 -20.93
#